data_AF-A0A849QBN1-F1
#
_entry.id   AF-A0A849QBN1-F1
#
_cell.length_a   1.000
_cell.length_b   1.000
_cell.length_c   1.000
_cell.angle_alpha   90.00
_cell.angle_beta   90.00
_cell.angle_gamma   90.00
#
_symmetry.space_group_name_H-M   'P 1'
#
loop_
_entity.id
_entity.type
_entity.pdbx_description
1 polymer ?
#
loop_
_entity_poly.entity_id
_entity_poly.type
_entity_poly.pdbx_seq_one_letter_code
_entity_poly.pdbx_strand_id
1 'polypeptide(L)' 'MGRPLPEQKLIGEWLLATTLIISGMWIAINVEWVLGVTSTSYYGALLIAFIFNLVAGLIYAAITAEVARDL' A
#
# COMPACT_ATOMS: atom_id res chain seq x y z
N MET A 1 23.73 -18.73 -4.84
CA MET A 1 24.32 -17.69 -3.99
C MET A 1 23.43 -16.46 -4.13
N GLY A 2 22.51 -16.26 -3.18
CA GLY A 2 21.69 -15.05 -3.13
C GLY A 2 22.60 -13.84 -3.00
N ARG A 3 22.40 -12.85 -3.86
CA ARG A 3 23.16 -11.59 -3.78
C ARG A 3 22.58 -10.82 -2.60
N PRO A 4 23.38 -10.32 -1.65
CA PRO A 4 22.82 -9.62 -0.50
C PRO A 4 21.98 -8.44 -0.97
N LEU A 5 20.70 -8.46 -0.65
CA LEU A 5 19.83 -7.32 -0.87
C LEU A 5 20.32 -6.17 0.00
N PRO A 6 20.51 -4.97 -0.54
CA PRO A 6 20.87 -3.82 0.28
C PRO A 6 19.73 -3.59 1.27
N GLU A 7 19.99 -3.81 2.56
CA GLU A 7 18.99 -3.74 3.64
C GLU A 7 18.15 -2.45 3.57
N GLN A 8 18.80 -1.35 3.15
CA GLN A 8 18.17 -0.05 2.93
C GLN A 8 17.06 -0.07 1.87
N LYS A 9 17.23 -0.83 0.78
CA LYS A 9 16.20 -1.02 -0.26
C LYS A 9 15.01 -1.77 0.33
N LEU A 10 15.27 -2.87 1.04
CA LEU A 10 14.23 -3.69 1.65
C LEU A 10 13.38 -2.84 2.62
N ILE A 11 14.03 -2.11 3.53
CA ILE A 11 13.38 -1.21 4.49
C ILE A 11 12.55 -0.16 3.74
N GLY A 12 13.09 0.44 2.68
CA GLY A 12 12.38 1.42 1.86
C GLY A 12 11.10 0.86 1.24
N GLU A 13 11.14 -0.37 0.72
CA GLU A 13 9.99 -1.02 0.11
C GLU A 13 8.91 -1.40 1.15
N TRP A 14 9.29 -1.88 2.34
CA TRP A 14 8.34 -2.12 3.45
C TRP A 14 7.69 -0.82 3.94
N LEU A 15 8.47 0.25 4.09
CA LEU A 15 7.96 1.57 4.51
C LEU A 15 7.01 2.16 3.47
N LEU A 16 7.34 2.05 2.19
CA LEU A 16 6.48 2.49 1.10
C LEU A 16 5.14 1.74 1.14
N ALA A 17 5.18 0.41 1.24
CA ALA A 17 3.97 -0.40 1.29
C ALA A 17 3.10 -0.08 2.52
N THR A 18 3.74 0.08 3.69
CA THR A 18 3.04 0.48 4.93
C THR A 18 2.37 1.85 4.79
N THR A 19 3.07 2.81 4.18
CA THR A 19 2.55 4.17 3.97
C THR A 19 1.32 4.14 3.05
N LEU A 20 1.37 3.35 1.98
CA LEU A 20 0.23 3.17 1.07
C LEU A 20 -1.00 2.57 1.77
N ILE A 21 -0.81 1.58 2.65
CA ILE A 21 -1.90 1.00 3.45
C ILE A 21 -2.50 2.07 4.35
N ILE A 22 -1.67 2.79 5.12
CA ILE A 22 -2.13 3.83 6.04
C ILE A 22 -2.88 4.92 5.28
N SER A 23 -2.35 5.39 4.16
CA SER A 23 -3.03 6.38 3.31
C SER A 23 -4.36 5.87 2.76
N GLY A 24 -4.41 4.61 2.28
CA GLY A 24 -5.64 4.00 1.79
C GLY A 24 -6.71 3.86 2.88
N MET A 25 -6.32 3.42 4.08
CA MET A 25 -7.23 3.34 5.24
C MET A 25 -7.70 4.71 5.68
N TRP A 26 -6.81 5.71 5.72
CA TRP A 26 -7.18 7.08 6.06
C TRP A 26 -8.23 7.64 5.10
N ILE A 27 -8.07 7.43 3.79
CA ILE A 27 -9.07 7.82 2.79
C ILE A 27 -10.40 7.10 3.09
N ALA A 28 -10.39 5.78 3.24
CA ALA A 28 -11.62 5.01 3.47
C ALA A 28 -12.37 5.45 4.74
N ILE A 29 -11.66 5.75 5.83
CA ILE A 29 -12.24 6.17 7.11
C ILE A 29 -12.78 7.62 7.04
N ASN A 30 -12.05 8.52 6.37
CA ASN A 30 -12.39 9.94 6.36
C ASN A 30 -13.35 10.32 5.23
N VAL A 31 -13.64 9.41 4.30
CA VAL A 31 -14.59 9.64 3.20
C VAL A 31 -15.97 10.09 3.68
N GLU A 32 -16.43 9.61 4.84
CA GLU A 32 -17.71 10.04 5.44
C GLU A 32 -17.59 11.38 6.20
N TRP A 33 -16.39 11.71 6.67
CA TRP A 33 -16.10 12.95 7.41
C TRP A 33 -15.87 14.15 6.50
N VAL A 34 -15.55 13.92 5.22
CA VAL A 34 -15.56 14.97 4.19
C VAL A 34 -17.01 15.22 3.74
N LEU A 35 -17.74 15.91 4.62
CA LEU A 35 -19.14 16.33 4.49
C LEU A 35 -19.40 16.97 3.12
N GLY A 36 -20.27 16.34 2.31
CA GLY A 36 -20.77 16.90 1.04
C GLY A 36 -20.40 16.14 -0.24
N VAL A 37 -19.90 14.90 -0.13
CA VAL A 37 -19.53 14.10 -1.30
C VAL A 37 -20.74 13.49 -2.01
N THR A 38 -20.89 13.78 -3.30
CA THR A 38 -21.78 13.04 -4.21
C THR A 38 -21.44 11.55 -4.23
N SER A 39 -22.39 10.68 -4.59
CA SER A 39 -22.15 9.23 -4.71
C SER A 39 -20.94 8.91 -5.59
N THR A 40 -20.70 9.67 -6.66
CA THR A 40 -19.54 9.52 -7.53
C THR A 40 -18.22 9.76 -6.79
N SER A 41 -18.12 10.84 -6.01
CA SER A 41 -16.93 11.13 -5.21
C SER A 41 -16.70 10.11 -4.08
N TYR A 42 -17.77 9.57 -3.51
CA TYR A 42 -17.69 8.48 -2.53
C TYR A 42 -17.08 7.21 -3.14
N TYR A 43 -17.64 6.72 -4.25
CA TYR A 43 -17.11 5.54 -4.94
C TYR A 43 -15.72 5.78 -5.53
N GLY A 44 -15.43 7.00 -5.99
CA GLY A 44 -14.10 7.39 -6.47
C GLY A 44 -13.04 7.32 -5.37
N ALA A 45 -13.34 7.82 -4.17
CA ALA A 45 -12.42 7.76 -3.05
C ALA A 45 -12.21 6.32 -2.53
N LEU A 46 -13.27 5.50 -2.51
CA LEU A 46 -13.15 4.07 -2.20
C LEU A 46 -12.30 3.32 -3.25
N LEU A 47 -12.43 3.66 -4.52
CA LEU A 47 -11.59 3.07 -5.58
C LEU A 47 -10.11 3.45 -5.40
N ILE A 48 -9.82 4.71 -5.05
CA ILE A 48 -8.45 5.14 -4.77
C ILE A 48 -7.89 4.41 -3.54
N ALA A 49 -8.67 4.32 -2.45
CA ALA A 49 -8.30 3.56 -1.26
C ALA A 49 -8.03 2.08 -1.60
N PHE A 50 -8.86 1.46 -2.44
CA PHE A 50 -8.65 0.10 -2.92
C PHE A 50 -7.35 -0.04 -3.70
N ILE A 51 -7.06 0.87 -4.64
CA ILE A 51 -5.82 0.85 -5.43
C ILE A 51 -4.59 0.96 -4.51
N PHE A 52 -4.63 1.83 -3.51
CA PHE A 52 -3.53 1.99 -2.55
C PHE A 52 -3.25 0.68 -1.80
N ASN A 53 -4.29 0.02 -1.32
CA ASN A 53 -4.17 -1.27 -0.63
C ASN A 53 -3.72 -2.40 -1.57
N LEU A 54 -4.21 -2.41 -2.80
CA LEU A 54 -3.81 -3.40 -3.81
C LEU A 54 -2.32 -3.27 -4.15
N VAL A 55 -1.86 -2.04 -4.44
CA VAL A 55 -0.44 -1.78 -4.75
C VAL A 55 0.44 -2.12 -3.56
N ALA A 56 0.04 -1.76 -2.35
CA ALA A 56 0.77 -2.14 -1.15
C ALA A 56 0.87 -3.67 -1.01
N GLY A 57 -0.23 -4.40 -1.19
CA GLY A 57 -0.25 -5.86 -1.14
C GLY A 57 0.67 -6.50 -2.18
N LEU A 58 0.73 -5.95 -3.40
CA LEU A 58 1.65 -6.41 -4.44
C LEU A 58 3.11 -6.15 -4.06
N ILE A 59 3.43 -5.01 -3.46
CA ILE A 59 4.77 -4.70 -2.96
C ILE A 59 5.16 -5.68 -1.84
N TYR A 60 4.28 -5.90 -0.86
CA TYR A 60 4.50 -6.90 0.20
C TYR A 60 4.77 -8.30 -0.36
N ALA A 61 3.98 -8.74 -1.34
CA ALA A 61 4.16 -10.04 -1.98
C ALA A 61 5.50 -10.13 -2.73
N ALA A 62 5.89 -9.06 -3.44
CA ALA A 62 7.16 -8.99 -4.15
C ALA A 62 8.36 -9.07 -3.19
N ILE A 63 8.37 -8.26 -2.12
CA ILE A 63 9.44 -8.27 -1.12
C ILE A 63 9.53 -9.63 -0.44
N THR A 64 8.39 -10.19 -0.03
CA THR A 64 8.34 -11.50 0.64
C THR A 64 8.89 -12.60 -0.26
N ALA A 65 8.58 -12.56 -1.56
CA ALA A 65 9.14 -13.49 -2.54
C ALA A 65 10.64 -13.29 -2.77
N GLU A 66 11.15 -12.06 -2.70
CA GLU A 66 12.58 -11.75 -2.79
C GLU A 66 13.32 -12.32 -1.57
N VAL A 67 12.85 -12.00 -0.36
CA VAL A 67 13.42 -12.51 0.90
C VAL A 67 13.38 -14.05 0.96
N ALA A 68 12.29 -14.68 0.54
CA ALA A 68 12.17 -16.13 0.55
C ALA A 68 13.11 -16.84 -0.44
N ARG A 69 13.57 -16.18 -1.51
CA ARG A 69 14.57 -16.75 -2.44
C ARG A 69 15.99 -16.65 -1.92
N ASP A 70 16.25 -15.74 -0.99
CA ASP A 70 17.56 -15.50 -0.40
C ASP A 70 17.83 -16.31 0.88
N LEU A 71 16.79 -16.95 1.45
CA LEU A 71 16.86 -17.94 2.54
C LEU A 71 17.26 -19.34 2.03
#